data_AF-A0A4V2BBA5-F1
#
_entry.id   AF-A0A4V2BBA5-F1
#
_cell.length_a   1.000
_cell.length_b   1.000
_cell.length_c   1.000
_cell.angle_alpha   90.00
_cell.angle_beta   90.00
_cell.angle_gamma   90.00
#
_symmetry.space_group_name_H-M   'P 1'
#
loop_
_entity.id
_entity.type
_entity.pdbx_description
1 polymer ?
#
loop_
_entity_poly.entity_id
_entity_poly.type
_entity_poly.pdbx_seq_one_letter_code
_entity_poly.pdbx_strand_id
1 'polypeptide(L)' 'MKTHVNLSIEKELVSQIKAYAEKKQTSVSDLVEEYFTKIIRPAKKKNIISLIESLEKPAIDDNIDLKKAFYEDQSSKHGF' A
#
# COMPACT_ATOMS: atom_id res chain seq x y z
N MET A 1 4.11 25.78 -5.91
CA MET A 1 3.14 26.77 -6.42
C MET A 1 1.75 26.26 -6.06
N LYS A 2 0.89 27.10 -5.44
CA LYS A 2 -0.48 26.72 -5.05
C LYS A 2 -1.49 27.38 -6.01
N THR A 3 -2.58 26.69 -6.29
CA THR A 3 -3.67 27.17 -7.14
C THR A 3 -4.95 27.27 -6.31
N HIS A 4 -5.71 28.35 -6.50
CA HIS A 4 -7.00 28.53 -5.81
C HIS A 4 -8.12 27.78 -6.52
N VAL A 5 -8.98 27.12 -5.74
CA VAL A 5 -10.16 26.40 -6.23
C VAL A 5 -11.39 26.95 -5.53
N ASN A 6 -12.45 27.23 -6.28
CA ASN A 6 -13.76 27.62 -5.73
C ASN A 6 -14.63 26.38 -5.58
N LEU A 7 -15.12 26.12 -4.37
CA LEU A 7 -15.95 24.96 -4.04
C LEU A 7 -17.28 25.43 -3.44
N SER A 8 -18.37 24.79 -3.82
CA SER A 8 -19.69 24.97 -3.18
C SER A 8 -19.84 23.93 -2.09
N ILE A 9 -19.98 24.36 -0.83
CA ILE A 9 -20.08 23.49 0.35
C ILE A 9 -21.15 24.08 1.26
N GLU A 10 -21.94 23.20 1.88
CA GLU A 10 -22.96 23.58 2.86
C GLU A 10 -22.39 24.46 3.98
N LYS A 11 -23.10 25.55 4.30
CA LYS A 11 -22.63 26.57 5.24
C LYS A 11 -22.35 25.99 6.63
N GLU A 12 -23.23 25.11 7.11
CA GLU A 12 -23.08 24.46 8.42
C GLU A 12 -21.84 23.57 8.46
N LEU A 13 -21.58 22.83 7.38
CA LEU A 13 -20.39 22.00 7.25
C LEU A 13 -19.11 22.83 7.24
N VAL A 14 -19.11 23.99 6.55
CA VAL A 14 -17.98 24.93 6.58
C VAL A 14 -17.71 25.44 7.99
N SER A 15 -18.74 25.69 8.79
CA SER A 15 -18.55 26.10 10.19
C SER A 15 -17.94 24.99 11.03
N GLN A 16 -18.43 23.76 10.88
CA GLN A 16 -17.93 22.61 11.63
C GLN A 16 -16.48 22.28 11.28
N ILE A 17 -16.12 22.31 10.00
CA ILE A 17 -14.74 21.98 9.57
C ILE A 17 -13.74 23.06 9.98
N LYS A 18 -14.14 24.34 10.03
CA LYS A 18 -13.29 25.41 10.55
C LYS A 18 -12.97 25.21 12.04
N ALA A 19 -13.98 24.91 12.85
CA ALA A 19 -13.77 24.60 14.27
C ALA A 19 -12.89 23.36 14.47
N TYR A 20 -13.07 22.34 13.63
CA TYR A 20 -12.22 21.15 13.64
C TYR A 20 -10.76 21.48 13.29
N ALA A 21 -10.53 22.27 12.24
CA ALA A 21 -9.21 22.67 11.79
C ALA A 21 -8.47 23.48 12.86
N GLU A 22 -9.16 24.43 13.50
CA GLU A 22 -8.61 25.22 14.60
C GLU A 22 -8.20 24.34 15.80
N LYS A 23 -9.07 23.40 16.20
CA LYS A 23 -8.75 22.42 17.27
C LYS A 23 -7.52 21.56 16.93
N LYS A 24 -7.30 21.30 15.64
CA LYS A 24 -6.17 20.52 15.13
C LYS A 24 -4.95 21.38 14.78
N GLN A 25 -4.99 22.69 15.02
CA GLN A 25 -3.93 23.64 14.67
C GLN A 25 -3.51 23.54 13.18
N THR A 26 -4.49 23.38 12.30
CA THR A 26 -4.30 23.25 10.85
C THR A 26 -5.31 24.14 10.10
N SER A 27 -5.17 24.27 8.78
CA SER A 27 -6.12 25.01 7.95
C SER A 27 -7.08 24.09 7.20
N VAL A 28 -8.23 24.61 6.79
CA VAL A 28 -9.17 23.88 5.93
C VAL A 28 -8.51 23.51 4.59
N SER A 29 -7.67 24.40 4.06
CA SER A 29 -6.91 24.13 2.82
C SER A 29 -5.97 22.93 2.99
N ASP A 30 -5.28 22.81 4.12
CA ASP A 30 -4.39 21.68 4.40
C ASP A 30 -5.17 20.37 4.52
N LEU A 31 -6.33 20.39 5.19
CA LEU A 31 -7.22 19.22 5.29
C LEU A 31 -7.69 18.73 3.92
N VAL A 32 -8.08 19.67 3.04
CA VAL A 32 -8.51 19.36 1.68
C VAL A 32 -7.34 18.85 0.84
N GLU A 33 -6.16 19.48 0.93
CA GLU A 33 -4.95 19.07 0.22
C GLU A 33 -4.48 17.67 0.67
N GLU A 34 -4.55 17.36 1.97
CA GLU A 34 -4.27 16.03 2.51
C GLU A 34 -5.25 14.98 1.97
N TYR A 35 -6.56 15.31 1.96
CA TYR A 35 -7.58 14.41 1.43
C TYR A 35 -7.37 14.15 -0.07
N PHE A 36 -7.13 15.20 -0.86
CA PHE A 36 -6.82 15.08 -2.29
C PHE A 36 -5.58 14.21 -2.52
N THR A 37 -4.52 14.41 -1.74
CA THR A 37 -3.31 13.59 -1.80
C THR A 37 -3.62 12.12 -1.48
N LYS A 38 -4.48 11.86 -0.49
CA LYS A 38 -4.86 10.50 -0.10
C LYS A 38 -5.64 9.79 -1.20
N ILE A 39 -6.56 10.47 -1.89
CA ILE A 39 -7.39 9.83 -2.93
C ILE A 39 -6.65 9.64 -4.25
N ILE A 40 -5.71 10.52 -4.62
CA ILE A 40 -4.90 10.36 -5.83
C ILE A 40 -3.72 9.42 -5.63
N ARG A 41 -3.43 9.04 -4.37
CA ARG A 41 -2.32 8.14 -4.06
C ARG A 41 -2.56 6.82 -4.80
N PRO A 42 -1.66 6.41 -5.71
CA PRO A 42 -1.82 5.13 -6.39
C PRO A 42 -1.92 4.03 -5.33
N ALA A 43 -2.85 3.09 -5.54
CA ALA A 43 -2.92 1.89 -4.73
C ALA A 43 -1.51 1.34 -4.58
N LYS A 44 -1.05 1.16 -3.33
CA LYS A 44 0.34 0.80 -3.02
C LYS A 44 0.81 -0.21 -4.05
N LYS A 45 1.86 0.12 -4.82
CA LYS A 45 2.59 -0.87 -5.62
C LYS A 45 2.74 -2.10 -4.73
N LYS A 46 2.32 -3.28 -5.20
CA LYS A 46 2.37 -4.53 -4.42
C LYS A 46 3.68 -4.52 -3.63
N ASN A 47 3.59 -4.47 -2.29
CA ASN A 47 4.80 -4.47 -1.48
C ASN A 47 5.47 -5.86 -1.65
N ILE A 48 6.74 -5.97 -1.28
CA ILE A 48 7.48 -7.23 -1.43
C ILE A 48 6.72 -8.42 -0.80
N ILE A 49 5.98 -8.18 0.28
CA ILE A 49 5.14 -9.17 0.97
C ILE A 49 3.97 -9.63 0.08
N SER A 50 3.20 -8.70 -0.49
CA SER A 50 2.10 -9.01 -1.42
C SER A 50 2.59 -9.65 -2.72
N LEU A 51 3.85 -9.41 -3.11
CA LEU A 51 4.47 -10.12 -4.23
C LEU A 51 4.75 -11.58 -3.84
N ILE A 52 5.37 -11.82 -2.67
CA ILE A 52 5.64 -13.16 -2.14
C ILE A 52 4.35 -13.95 -1.95
N GLU A 53 3.31 -13.34 -1.39
CA GLU A 53 1.98 -13.95 -1.21
C GLU A 53 1.29 -14.30 -2.53
N SER A 54 1.65 -13.60 -3.62
CA SER A 54 1.12 -13.89 -4.95
C SER A 54 1.89 -14.96 -5.72
N LEU A 55 3.02 -15.44 -5.18
CA LEU A 55 3.75 -16.56 -5.79
C LEU A 55 2.97 -17.85 -5.57
N GLU A 56 2.91 -18.69 -6.60
CA GLU A 56 2.36 -20.03 -6.48
C GLU A 56 3.16 -20.84 -5.46
N LYS A 57 2.46 -21.61 -4.63
CA LYS A 57 3.13 -22.55 -3.74
C LYS A 57 3.79 -23.62 -4.61
N PRO A 58 5.09 -23.89 -4.41
CA PRO A 58 5.75 -24.97 -5.14
C PRO A 58 5.11 -26.31 -4.75
N ALA A 59 4.95 -27.20 -5.74
CA ALA A 59 4.41 -28.54 -5.55
C ALA A 59 5.47 -29.46 -4.90
N ILE A 60 5.82 -29.16 -3.66
CA ILE A 60 6.81 -29.88 -2.85
C ILE A 60 6.11 -30.38 -1.59
N ASP A 61 6.42 -31.60 -1.16
CA ASP A 61 5.89 -32.16 0.09
C ASP A 61 6.40 -31.34 1.29
N ASP A 62 5.50 -30.92 2.18
CA ASP A 62 5.83 -30.14 3.38
C ASP A 62 6.82 -30.86 4.32
N ASN A 63 6.92 -32.19 4.22
CA ASN A 63 7.79 -33.04 5.05
C ASN A 63 9.07 -33.48 4.36
N ILE A 64 9.38 -32.95 3.16
CA ILE A 64 10.60 -33.34 2.46
C ILE A 64 11.85 -32.72 3.11
N ASP A 65 12.93 -33.48 3.18
CA ASP A 65 14.26 -32.90 3.42
C ASP A 65 14.71 -32.17 2.15
N LEU A 66 14.49 -30.86 2.13
CA LEU A 66 14.83 -29.98 1.01
C LEU A 66 16.31 -30.05 0.64
N LYS A 67 17.21 -30.26 1.61
CA LYS A 67 18.64 -30.35 1.35
C LYS A 67 18.95 -31.64 0.60
N LYS A 68 18.43 -32.76 1.08
CA LYS A 68 18.61 -34.06 0.44
C LYS A 68 18.02 -34.06 -0.98
N ALA A 69 16.79 -33.58 -1.14
CA ALA A 69 16.11 -33.49 -2.44
C ALA A 69 16.88 -32.61 -3.44
N PHE A 70 17.46 -31.49 -2.98
CA PHE A 70 18.29 -30.63 -3.83
C PHE A 70 19.52 -31.37 -4.36
N TYR A 71 20.26 -32.08 -3.50
CA TYR A 71 21.46 -32.79 -3.93
C TYR A 71 21.13 -34.01 -4.81
N GLU A 72 20.02 -34.71 -4.56
CA GLU A 72 19.54 -35.82 -5.40
C GLU A 72 19.12 -35.35 -6.80
N ASP A 73 18.40 -34.22 -6.91
CA ASP A 73 18.05 -33.63 -8.21
C ASP A 73 19.29 -33.14 -8.98
N GLN A 74 20.25 -32.54 -8.28
CA GLN A 74 21.51 -32.08 -8.87
C GLN A 74 22.39 -33.25 -9.34
N SER A 75 22.51 -34.32 -8.57
CA SER A 75 23.25 -35.53 -9.01
C SER A 75 22.58 -36.18 -10.22
N SER A 76 21.23 -36.17 -10.27
CA SER A 76 20.45 -36.72 -11.38
C SER A 76 20.60 -35.91 -12.67
N LYS A 77 20.75 -34.59 -12.57
CA LYS A 77 20.86 -33.68 -13.73
C LYS A 77 22.29 -33.44 -14.20
N HIS A 78 23.26 -33.45 -13.29
CA HIS A 78 24.64 -33.07 -13.58
C HIS A 78 25.67 -34.17 -13.39
N GLY A 79 25.25 -35.40 -13.06
CA GLY A 79 26.04 -36.62 -13.17
C GLY A 79 27.44 -36.51 -12.55
N PHE A 80 27.51 -36.56 -11.22
CA PHE A 80 28.73 -36.92 -10.51
C PHE A 80 28.54 -38.28 -9.84
#